data_AF-A0A1S4A607-F1
#
_entry.id   AF-A0A1S4A607-F1
#
_cell.length_a   1.000
_cell.length_b   1.000
_cell.length_c   1.000
_cell.angle_alpha   90.00
_cell.angle_beta   90.00
_cell.angle_gamma   90.00
#
_symmetry.space_group_name_H-M   'P 1'
#
loop_
_entity.id
_entity.type
_entity.pdbx_description
1 polymer ?
#
loop_
_entity_poly.entity_id
_entity_poly.type
_entity_poly.pdbx_seq_one_letter_code
_entity_poly.pdbx_strand_id
1 'polypeptide(L)'
;QIDIASPVVAKVAPKYEAVQVSDNTQSDQNLPSEFLSLTSPQKLPLGFSKNFDSNEIMPPVGSPCTLFRDLLNRYMSYNVNGSCPDDDFLAQKLLLKGCEPLPRRRCRAAAQQEYVEPYPIPESFWNTPSDSSVVWSGYTCKNYDCLVNRVRNQRGFDDCKDCFDLNGKEKSRWTAKTGTRLDFSIDEVLAVKKPGTIRIGLDIGGGVATFAIRMRERNITIVTTSMNLNGPFNNFIASRGVIPLYISISQRLPFFDNTLDIVHSMHVMSNWIPTTLLHFLLFDIYRVLRPGGLFWLDHFFCAGDQLEQVYAPLIDSVGFNKVKWIVGRKLDRGPELNEMYLSALLEKPLKNSW
;
A
#
# COMPACT_ATOMS: atom_id res chain seq x y z
N GLN A 1 -22.93 -58.26 -27.21
CA GLN A 1 -22.58 -58.62 -25.82
C GLN A 1 -21.06 -58.66 -25.76
N ILE A 2 -20.49 -58.06 -24.71
CA ILE A 2 -19.04 -57.92 -24.41
C ILE A 2 -18.36 -56.82 -25.26
N ASP A 3 -18.31 -55.56 -24.84
CA ASP A 3 -17.74 -54.86 -23.66
C ASP A 3 -16.41 -54.17 -24.00
N ILE A 4 -16.44 -52.86 -23.76
CA ILE A 4 -15.42 -51.85 -23.99
C ILE A 4 -14.55 -51.75 -22.73
N ALA A 5 -13.24 -51.78 -22.88
CA ALA A 5 -12.31 -51.40 -21.81
C ALA A 5 -11.37 -50.29 -22.30
N SER A 6 -11.59 -49.08 -21.79
CA SER A 6 -10.69 -47.92 -21.90
C SER A 6 -9.46 -48.09 -21.00
N PRO A 7 -8.29 -47.53 -21.35
CA PRO A 7 -7.18 -47.45 -20.43
C PRO A 7 -7.41 -46.31 -19.42
N VAL A 8 -7.36 -46.67 -18.13
CA VAL A 8 -7.44 -45.77 -16.99
C VAL A 8 -6.17 -44.92 -16.92
N VAL A 9 -6.28 -43.63 -17.21
CA VAL A 9 -5.25 -42.64 -16.87
C VAL A 9 -5.41 -42.32 -15.39
N ALA A 10 -4.41 -42.69 -14.58
CA ALA A 10 -4.36 -42.38 -13.15
C ALA A 10 -4.38 -40.85 -12.94
N LYS A 11 -5.47 -40.35 -12.34
CA LYS A 11 -5.52 -38.98 -11.79
C LYS A 11 -4.64 -38.92 -10.55
N VAL A 12 -3.47 -38.28 -10.67
CA VAL A 12 -2.70 -37.85 -9.50
C VAL A 12 -3.38 -36.59 -8.97
N ALA A 13 -4.20 -36.74 -7.92
CA ALA A 13 -4.66 -35.62 -7.12
C ALA A 13 -3.48 -35.07 -6.29
N PRO A 14 -3.23 -33.75 -6.27
CA PRO A 14 -2.25 -33.21 -5.34
C PRO A 14 -2.76 -33.43 -3.91
N LYS A 15 -1.98 -34.15 -3.10
CA LYS A 15 -2.18 -34.24 -1.66
C LYS A 15 -2.05 -32.83 -1.09
N TYR A 16 -3.17 -32.22 -0.72
CA TYR A 16 -3.16 -31.15 0.26
C TYR A 16 -2.73 -31.78 1.59
N GLU A 17 -1.48 -31.56 1.98
CA GLU A 17 -1.07 -31.78 3.35
C GLU A 17 -1.80 -30.74 4.21
N ALA A 18 -2.74 -31.21 5.02
CA ALA A 18 -3.29 -30.43 6.10
C ALA A 18 -2.12 -29.99 6.99
N VAL A 19 -1.95 -28.67 7.14
CA VAL A 19 -1.02 -28.10 8.10
C VAL A 19 -1.45 -28.59 9.48
N GLN A 20 -0.70 -29.55 10.02
CA GLN A 20 -0.80 -29.95 11.41
C GLN A 20 -0.46 -28.73 12.26
N VAL A 21 -1.45 -28.20 12.98
CA VAL A 21 -1.21 -27.23 14.05
C VAL A 21 -0.55 -28.02 15.17
N SER A 22 0.78 -27.97 15.22
CA SER A 22 1.52 -28.47 16.36
C SER A 22 1.28 -27.53 17.54
N ASP A 23 0.81 -28.09 18.66
CA ASP A 23 0.81 -27.43 19.98
C ASP A 23 2.28 -27.16 20.36
N ASN A 24 2.77 -25.98 19.97
CA ASN A 24 4.17 -25.62 20.04
C ASN A 24 4.48 -24.90 21.36
N THR A 25 4.25 -25.57 22.50
CA THR A 25 4.56 -25.01 23.83
C THR A 25 6.06 -24.74 24.05
N GLN A 26 6.94 -25.19 23.15
CA GLN A 26 8.37 -24.86 23.16
C GLN A 26 8.73 -23.58 22.37
N SER A 27 7.86 -23.04 21.50
CA SER A 27 8.19 -21.83 20.73
C SER A 27 8.07 -20.53 21.53
N ASP A 28 7.31 -20.53 22.62
CA ASP A 28 7.05 -19.34 23.45
C ASP A 28 8.23 -18.97 24.36
N GLN A 29 9.14 -19.90 24.66
CA GLN A 29 10.22 -19.67 25.63
C GLN A 29 11.29 -18.64 25.17
N ASN A 30 11.23 -18.17 23.92
CA ASN A 30 12.24 -17.25 23.35
C ASN A 30 11.64 -15.97 22.72
N LEU A 31 10.37 -15.64 23.00
CA LEU A 31 9.76 -14.39 22.54
C LEU A 31 10.05 -13.24 23.52
N PRO A 32 10.20 -11.99 23.04
CA PRO A 32 10.45 -10.86 23.93
C PRO A 32 9.27 -10.66 24.89
N SER A 33 9.56 -10.37 26.16
CA SER A 33 8.57 -10.24 27.23
C SER A 33 7.48 -9.21 26.93
N GLU A 34 7.86 -8.12 26.26
CA GLU A 34 6.94 -7.07 25.84
C GLU A 34 5.99 -7.52 24.71
N PHE A 35 6.48 -8.36 23.80
CA PHE A 35 5.64 -8.99 22.79
C PHE A 35 4.63 -9.94 23.43
N LEU A 36 5.09 -10.81 24.34
CA LEU A 36 4.21 -11.71 25.10
C LEU A 36 3.15 -10.92 25.87
N SER A 37 3.52 -9.79 26.48
CA SER A 37 2.58 -8.91 27.17
C SER A 37 1.52 -8.33 26.25
N LEU A 38 1.88 -7.98 25.01
CA LEU A 38 0.96 -7.48 23.99
C LEU A 38 0.04 -8.58 23.45
N THR A 39 0.55 -9.78 23.17
CA THR A 39 -0.20 -10.82 22.46
C THR A 39 -0.98 -11.76 23.38
N SER A 40 -0.72 -11.70 24.68
CA SER A 40 -1.47 -12.46 25.68
C SER A 40 -2.90 -11.95 25.84
N PRO A 41 -3.86 -12.83 26.20
CA PRO A 41 -5.24 -12.44 26.48
C PRO A 41 -5.30 -11.33 27.55
N GLN A 42 -6.06 -10.28 27.26
CA GLN A 42 -6.24 -9.13 28.15
C GLN A 42 -7.62 -9.17 28.79
N LYS A 43 -7.68 -9.28 30.12
CA LYS A 43 -8.95 -9.29 30.84
C LYS A 43 -9.74 -8.00 30.63
N LEU A 44 -11.03 -8.16 30.34
CA LEU A 44 -11.97 -7.07 30.23
C LEU A 44 -12.26 -6.49 31.62
N PRO A 45 -12.18 -5.15 31.81
CA PRO A 45 -12.44 -4.51 33.09
C PRO A 45 -13.84 -4.78 33.67
N LEU A 46 -14.82 -5.04 32.79
CA LEU A 46 -16.23 -5.25 33.14
C LEU A 46 -16.65 -6.73 33.06
N GLY A 47 -15.69 -7.65 32.93
CA GLY A 47 -15.97 -9.07 32.75
C GLY A 47 -16.47 -9.42 31.35
N PHE A 48 -17.33 -10.42 31.26
CA PHE A 48 -17.78 -10.99 29.99
C PHE A 48 -18.48 -9.98 29.08
N SER A 49 -18.06 -9.94 27.82
CA SER A 49 -18.69 -9.14 26.76
C SER A 49 -19.31 -10.04 25.71
N LYS A 50 -20.61 -9.87 25.44
CA LYS A 50 -21.29 -10.56 24.34
C LYS A 50 -20.71 -10.22 22.96
N ASN A 51 -20.12 -9.04 22.80
CA ASN A 51 -19.51 -8.63 21.53
C ASN A 51 -18.22 -9.39 21.22
N PHE A 52 -17.51 -9.85 22.25
CA PHE A 52 -16.28 -10.63 22.13
C PHE A 52 -16.49 -12.12 22.44
N ASP A 53 -17.70 -12.47 22.89
CA ASP A 53 -18.05 -13.78 23.45
C ASP A 53 -17.00 -14.30 24.46
N SER A 54 -16.44 -13.37 25.25
CA SER A 54 -15.28 -13.62 26.10
C SER A 54 -15.20 -12.57 27.22
N ASN A 55 -14.55 -12.90 28.33
CA ASN A 55 -14.11 -11.95 29.36
C ASN A 55 -12.68 -11.43 29.11
N GLU A 56 -12.08 -11.78 27.98
CA GLU A 56 -10.74 -11.39 27.55
C GLU A 56 -10.76 -10.91 26.10
N ILE A 57 -9.89 -9.94 25.76
CA ILE A 57 -9.61 -9.52 24.39
C ILE A 57 -8.27 -10.11 23.96
N MET A 58 -8.23 -10.71 22.78
CA MET A 58 -7.02 -11.17 22.11
C MET A 58 -6.49 -10.06 21.18
N PRO A 59 -5.30 -9.48 21.44
CA PRO A 59 -4.75 -8.45 20.57
C PRO A 59 -4.25 -9.05 19.24
N PRO A 60 -4.49 -8.40 18.08
CA PRO A 60 -4.02 -8.90 16.81
C PRO A 60 -2.51 -8.68 16.62
N VAL A 61 -1.84 -9.63 15.99
CA VAL A 61 -0.45 -9.51 15.55
C VAL A 61 -0.25 -10.29 14.25
N GLY A 62 0.59 -9.78 13.34
CA GLY A 62 0.92 -10.49 12.11
C GLY A 62 1.58 -11.84 12.43
N SER A 63 1.00 -12.95 11.96
CA SER A 63 1.54 -14.30 12.19
C SER A 63 3.03 -14.45 11.83
N PRO A 64 3.55 -13.85 10.73
CA PRO A 64 4.98 -13.89 10.40
C PRO A 64 5.91 -13.17 11.39
N CYS A 65 5.40 -12.31 12.29
CA CYS A 65 6.24 -11.59 13.26
C CYS A 65 7.15 -12.53 14.07
N THR A 66 6.63 -13.69 14.49
CA THR A 66 7.33 -14.65 15.34
C THR A 66 8.43 -15.43 14.61
N LEU A 67 8.46 -15.37 13.27
CA LEU A 67 9.50 -15.98 12.44
C LEU A 67 10.81 -15.16 12.46
N PHE A 68 10.76 -13.87 12.81
CA PHE A 68 11.90 -12.95 12.77
C PHE A 68 12.34 -12.51 14.17
N ARG A 69 12.59 -13.47 15.05
CA ARG A 69 12.82 -13.26 16.48
C ARG A 69 13.89 -12.23 16.79
N ASP A 70 15.02 -12.22 16.10
CA ASP A 70 16.09 -11.24 16.36
C ASP A 70 15.68 -9.81 16.05
N LEU A 71 14.94 -9.62 14.94
CA LEU A 71 14.40 -8.32 14.57
C LEU A 71 13.32 -7.89 15.55
N LEU A 72 12.46 -8.83 15.95
CA LEU A 72 11.37 -8.60 16.90
C LEU A 72 11.92 -8.26 18.30
N ASN A 73 12.96 -8.96 18.77
CA ASN A 73 13.64 -8.69 20.04
C ASN A 73 14.20 -7.27 20.08
N ARG A 74 14.91 -6.86 19.02
CA ARG A 74 15.41 -5.49 18.90
C ARG A 74 14.27 -4.48 18.86
N TYR A 75 13.21 -4.77 18.10
CA TYR A 75 12.06 -3.88 17.97
C TYR A 75 11.28 -3.77 19.30
N MET A 76 11.24 -4.81 20.12
CA MET A 76 10.50 -4.81 21.39
C MET A 76 11.37 -4.45 22.60
N SER A 77 12.64 -4.09 22.38
CA SER A 77 13.57 -3.68 23.44
C SER A 77 13.57 -2.15 23.61
N TYR A 78 12.81 -1.67 24.59
CA TYR A 78 12.73 -0.26 24.95
C TYR A 78 12.30 -0.08 26.40
N ASN A 79 12.48 1.13 26.94
CA ASN A 79 11.98 1.46 28.28
C ASN A 79 10.47 1.79 28.19
N VAL A 80 9.65 1.02 28.91
CA VAL A 80 8.21 1.31 29.05
C VAL A 80 8.03 2.72 29.62
N ASN A 81 7.11 3.50 29.05
CA ASN A 81 6.89 4.91 29.34
C ASN A 81 8.10 5.83 29.04
N GLY A 82 9.13 5.33 28.36
CA GLY A 82 10.28 6.10 27.89
C GLY A 82 10.14 6.58 26.44
N SER A 83 11.26 6.91 25.79
CA SER A 83 11.34 7.18 24.36
C SER A 83 11.55 5.88 23.58
N CYS A 84 10.87 5.75 22.44
CA CYS A 84 11.15 4.66 21.52
C CYS A 84 12.53 4.85 20.87
N PRO A 85 13.26 3.76 20.59
CA PRO A 85 14.43 3.82 19.73
C PRO A 85 14.08 4.43 18.38
N ASP A 86 15.02 5.17 17.81
CA ASP A 86 14.94 5.67 16.45
C ASP A 86 15.31 4.54 15.46
N ASP A 87 14.32 3.72 15.13
CA ASP A 87 14.50 2.47 14.40
C ASP A 87 13.46 2.23 13.31
N ASP A 88 13.06 3.30 12.62
CA ASP A 88 12.09 3.27 11.51
C ASP A 88 12.44 2.22 10.43
N PHE A 89 13.73 2.03 10.12
CA PHE A 89 14.15 1.00 9.17
C PHE A 89 13.89 -0.43 9.69
N LEU A 90 14.03 -0.66 11.00
CA LEU A 90 13.70 -1.94 11.61
C LEU A 90 12.20 -2.19 11.57
N ALA A 91 11.39 -1.18 11.89
CA ALA A 91 9.93 -1.23 11.78
C ALA A 91 9.50 -1.54 10.34
N GLN A 92 10.04 -0.82 9.36
CA GLN A 92 9.79 -1.05 7.94
C GLN A 92 10.16 -2.46 7.51
N LYS A 93 11.32 -2.96 7.95
CA LYS A 93 11.80 -4.30 7.61
C LYS A 93 10.89 -5.39 8.17
N LEU A 94 10.32 -5.20 9.37
CA LEU A 94 9.34 -6.12 9.94
C LEU A 94 8.03 -6.08 9.14
N LEU A 95 7.50 -4.90 8.82
CA LEU A 95 6.29 -4.74 7.99
C LEU A 95 6.44 -5.46 6.64
N LEU A 96 7.52 -5.19 5.90
CA LEU A 96 7.81 -5.80 4.59
C LEU A 96 8.05 -7.32 4.68
N LYS A 97 8.26 -7.86 5.87
CA LYS A 97 8.37 -9.30 6.14
C LYS A 97 7.05 -9.92 6.59
N GLY A 98 5.94 -9.18 6.52
CA GLY A 98 4.60 -9.64 6.87
C GLY A 98 4.26 -9.51 8.35
N CYS A 99 5.05 -8.79 9.14
CA CYS A 99 4.72 -8.49 10.54
C CYS A 99 3.73 -7.30 10.60
N GLU A 100 2.52 -7.52 10.06
CA GLU A 100 1.48 -6.50 9.92
C GLU A 100 0.17 -6.96 10.61
N PRO A 101 -0.42 -6.15 11.51
CA PRO A 101 0.12 -4.89 12.03
C PRO A 101 1.39 -5.13 12.88
N LEU A 102 2.25 -4.11 12.96
CA LEU A 102 3.38 -4.14 13.89
C LEU A 102 2.90 -4.28 15.34
N PRO A 103 3.66 -4.98 16.19
CA PRO A 103 3.43 -4.98 17.63
C PRO A 103 3.39 -3.56 18.18
N ARG A 104 2.37 -3.24 18.98
CA ARG A 104 2.27 -1.93 19.63
C ARG A 104 3.39 -1.78 20.65
N ARG A 105 3.97 -0.58 20.72
CA ARG A 105 4.97 -0.22 21.72
C ARG A 105 4.39 0.65 22.82
N ARG A 106 4.85 0.46 24.06
CA ARG A 106 4.55 1.31 25.23
C ARG A 106 5.64 2.36 25.48
N CYS A 107 6.07 3.05 24.43
CA CYS A 107 7.04 4.16 24.47
C CYS A 107 6.53 5.34 23.63
N ARG A 108 7.10 6.53 23.83
CA ARG A 108 6.78 7.73 23.04
C ARG A 108 7.60 7.72 21.76
N ALA A 109 6.95 7.88 20.61
CA ALA A 109 7.62 7.93 19.32
C ALA A 109 8.70 9.03 19.29
N ALA A 110 9.80 8.77 18.59
CA ALA A 110 10.86 9.75 18.42
C ALA A 110 10.35 10.96 17.61
N ALA A 111 10.75 12.16 18.01
CA ALA A 111 10.47 13.41 17.31
C ALA A 111 11.70 14.33 17.39
N GLN A 112 11.83 15.27 16.45
CA GLN A 112 12.87 16.30 16.53
C GLN A 112 12.63 17.21 17.73
N GLN A 113 13.70 17.70 18.35
CA GLN A 113 13.61 18.58 19.52
C GLN A 113 12.96 19.93 19.17
N GLU A 114 13.26 20.48 17.99
CA GLU A 114 12.79 21.78 17.53
C GLU A 114 11.71 21.63 16.45
N TYR A 115 10.62 20.92 16.77
CA TYR A 115 9.52 20.72 15.83
C TYR A 115 8.80 22.03 15.50
N VAL A 116 8.63 22.31 14.21
CA VAL A 116 7.84 23.44 13.71
C VAL A 116 6.45 22.94 13.27
N GLU A 117 5.40 23.66 13.69
CA GLU A 117 4.03 23.35 13.26
C GLU A 117 3.89 23.40 11.72
N PRO A 118 3.06 22.52 11.13
CA PRO A 118 2.90 22.46 9.68
C PRO A 118 2.17 23.69 9.14
N TYR A 119 2.41 24.01 7.87
CA TYR A 119 1.67 25.08 7.18
C TYR A 119 0.15 24.84 7.23
N PRO A 120 -0.67 25.90 7.36
CA PRO A 120 -2.11 25.77 7.30
C PRO A 120 -2.57 25.34 5.91
N ILE A 121 -3.79 24.82 5.81
CA ILE A 121 -4.44 24.56 4.52
C ILE A 121 -4.98 25.88 3.95
N PRO A 122 -4.79 26.18 2.65
CA PRO A 122 -4.24 25.32 1.59
C PRO A 122 -2.74 25.48 1.34
N GLU A 123 -2.03 26.32 2.10
CA GLU A 123 -0.60 26.59 1.90
C GLU A 123 0.25 25.31 1.96
N SER A 124 -0.09 24.37 2.84
CA SER A 124 0.61 23.07 2.94
C SER A 124 0.53 22.19 1.71
N PHE A 125 -0.38 22.44 0.76
CA PHE A 125 -0.57 21.58 -0.40
C PHE A 125 0.64 21.57 -1.33
N TRP A 126 1.31 22.72 -1.46
CA TRP A 126 2.35 22.96 -2.46
C TRP A 126 3.63 23.58 -1.87
N ASN A 127 3.82 23.46 -0.56
CA ASN A 127 5.02 23.89 0.14
C ASN A 127 5.75 22.71 0.78
N THR A 128 7.07 22.72 0.66
CA THR A 128 7.95 21.78 1.36
C THR A 128 7.93 22.12 2.86
N PRO A 129 7.65 21.16 3.76
CA PRO A 129 7.60 21.41 5.20
C PRO A 129 9.01 21.65 5.78
N SER A 130 9.08 22.08 7.05
CA SER A 130 10.34 22.22 7.77
C SER A 130 11.07 20.88 7.87
N ASP A 131 12.41 20.89 7.77
CA ASP A 131 13.23 19.70 8.02
C ASP A 131 13.02 19.12 9.42
N SER A 132 12.57 19.92 10.39
CA SER A 132 12.23 19.45 11.75
C SER A 132 11.04 18.48 11.80
N SER A 133 10.26 18.35 10.72
CA SER A 133 9.10 17.45 10.65
C SER A 133 9.46 15.95 10.54
N VAL A 134 10.75 15.63 10.41
CA VAL A 134 11.26 14.29 10.15
C VAL A 134 12.44 13.97 11.06
N VAL A 135 12.52 12.73 11.53
CA VAL A 135 13.75 12.17 12.10
C VAL A 135 14.61 11.58 10.98
N TRP A 136 15.72 12.23 10.67
CA TRP A 136 16.49 11.95 9.44
C TRP A 136 17.49 10.80 9.51
N SER A 137 17.68 10.19 10.68
CA SER A 137 18.72 9.18 10.92
C SER A 137 18.64 8.01 9.93
N GLY A 138 17.42 7.55 9.62
CA GLY A 138 17.13 6.40 8.78
C GLY A 138 17.19 6.64 7.26
N TYR A 139 17.44 7.88 6.81
CA TYR A 139 17.42 8.23 5.38
C TYR A 139 18.80 8.65 4.86
N THR A 140 19.05 8.43 3.57
CA THR A 140 20.29 8.90 2.94
C THR A 140 20.35 10.43 2.90
N CYS A 141 19.24 11.08 2.54
CA CYS A 141 19.10 12.53 2.64
C CYS A 141 18.83 12.97 4.07
N LYS A 142 19.36 14.13 4.46
CA LYS A 142 19.24 14.69 5.83
C LYS A 142 18.41 15.97 5.91
N ASN A 143 17.82 16.38 4.79
CA ASN A 143 16.90 17.49 4.65
C ASN A 143 16.09 17.34 3.35
N TYR A 144 15.05 18.15 3.19
CA TYR A 144 14.23 18.17 2.00
C TYR A 144 14.97 18.70 0.76
N ASP A 145 15.89 19.64 0.92
CA ASP A 145 16.69 20.15 -0.22
C ASP A 145 17.47 19.03 -0.92
N CYS A 146 18.02 18.07 -0.16
CA CYS A 146 18.64 16.88 -0.71
C CYS A 146 17.63 16.01 -1.48
N LEU A 147 16.41 15.84 -0.96
CA LEU A 147 15.36 15.06 -1.61
C LEU A 147 14.89 15.70 -2.92
N VAL A 148 14.65 17.01 -2.90
CA VAL A 148 14.25 17.80 -4.08
C VAL A 148 15.32 17.71 -5.18
N ASN A 149 16.60 17.76 -4.81
CA ASN A 149 17.72 17.71 -5.76
C ASN A 149 18.26 16.29 -6.02
N ARG A 150 17.60 15.25 -5.49
CA ARG A 150 18.09 13.85 -5.54
C ARG A 150 18.39 13.39 -6.95
N VAL A 151 17.50 13.68 -7.91
CA VAL A 151 17.66 13.26 -9.32
C VAL A 151 18.95 13.79 -9.95
N ARG A 152 19.48 14.93 -9.47
CA ARG A 152 20.71 15.56 -9.98
C ARG A 152 21.96 15.02 -9.29
N ASN A 153 21.83 14.67 -8.01
CA ASN A 153 22.98 14.46 -7.12
C ASN A 153 23.24 13.00 -6.79
N GLN A 154 22.28 12.10 -6.98
CA GLN A 154 22.41 10.68 -6.64
C GLN A 154 22.35 9.78 -7.86
N ARG A 155 23.31 8.85 -7.94
CA ARG A 155 23.35 7.76 -8.92
C ARG A 155 22.82 6.50 -8.24
N GLY A 156 21.69 5.97 -8.70
CA GLY A 156 21.04 4.81 -8.09
C GLY A 156 19.59 4.66 -8.56
N PHE A 157 18.88 3.64 -8.09
CA PHE A 157 17.42 3.52 -8.24
C PHE A 157 16.78 3.85 -6.89
N ASP A 158 15.85 4.81 -6.88
CA ASP A 158 15.00 5.13 -5.74
C ASP A 158 13.55 5.14 -6.24
N ASP A 159 12.62 4.68 -5.41
CA ASP A 159 11.19 4.55 -5.74
C ASP A 159 10.55 5.88 -6.19
N CYS A 160 11.07 6.99 -5.66
CA CYS A 160 10.85 8.32 -6.21
C CYS A 160 12.14 9.15 -6.16
N LYS A 161 12.57 9.64 -7.33
CA LYS A 161 13.77 10.48 -7.48
C LYS A 161 13.50 11.98 -7.55
N ASP A 162 12.35 12.37 -8.10
CA ASP A 162 11.99 13.76 -8.39
C ASP A 162 10.65 14.17 -7.77
N CYS A 163 9.95 13.27 -7.08
CA CYS A 163 8.61 13.56 -6.57
C CYS A 163 8.59 14.48 -5.32
N PHE A 164 9.73 14.78 -4.70
CA PHE A 164 9.77 15.81 -3.64
C PHE A 164 9.85 17.23 -4.21
N ASP A 165 10.15 17.39 -5.50
CA ASP A 165 10.11 18.69 -6.19
C ASP A 165 8.66 19.07 -6.55
N LEU A 166 7.98 19.72 -5.61
CA LEU A 166 6.60 20.18 -5.77
C LEU A 166 6.44 21.25 -6.86
N ASN A 167 7.51 21.97 -7.21
CA ASN A 167 7.49 23.03 -8.21
C ASN A 167 7.90 22.55 -9.61
N GLY A 168 8.55 21.40 -9.69
CA GLY A 168 8.93 20.72 -10.92
C GLY A 168 7.83 19.81 -11.45
N LYS A 169 8.17 18.52 -11.64
CA LYS A 169 7.29 17.55 -12.32
C LYS A 169 5.96 17.34 -11.60
N GLU A 170 5.95 17.34 -10.27
CA GLU A 170 4.73 17.16 -9.47
C GLU A 170 3.69 18.25 -9.73
N LYS A 171 4.13 19.48 -10.03
CA LYS A 171 3.25 20.63 -10.30
C LYS A 171 2.31 20.41 -11.49
N SER A 172 2.64 19.54 -12.43
CA SER A 172 1.81 19.31 -13.63
C SER A 172 1.13 17.94 -13.65
N ARG A 173 1.43 17.03 -12.72
CA ARG A 173 0.87 15.67 -12.72
C ARG A 173 -0.67 15.69 -12.68
N TRP A 174 -1.25 14.90 -13.58
CA TRP A 174 -2.70 14.71 -13.77
C TRP A 174 -3.52 15.96 -14.12
N THR A 175 -2.88 17.08 -14.46
CA THR A 175 -3.58 18.35 -14.80
C THR A 175 -4.03 18.42 -16.26
N ALA A 176 -3.23 17.92 -17.19
CA ALA A 176 -3.53 17.93 -18.63
C ALA A 176 -2.85 16.74 -19.32
N LYS A 177 -3.31 16.39 -20.53
CA LYS A 177 -2.66 15.35 -21.33
C LYS A 177 -1.30 15.85 -21.81
N THR A 178 -0.23 15.16 -21.42
CA THR A 178 1.15 15.40 -21.84
C THR A 178 1.45 14.91 -23.26
N GLY A 179 0.43 14.82 -24.12
CA GLY A 179 0.56 14.35 -25.51
C GLY A 179 0.59 12.83 -25.69
N THR A 180 0.79 12.04 -24.62
CA THR A 180 0.65 10.57 -24.69
C THR A 180 -0.79 10.14 -24.41
N ARG A 181 -1.22 9.02 -25.00
CA ARG A 181 -2.56 8.45 -24.76
C ARG A 181 -2.68 7.72 -23.41
N LEU A 182 -1.54 7.45 -22.75
CA LEU A 182 -1.46 6.73 -21.46
C LEU A 182 -1.86 7.63 -20.27
N ASP A 183 -1.67 8.94 -20.42
CA ASP A 183 -1.94 9.90 -19.36
C ASP A 183 -3.45 10.24 -19.30
N PHE A 184 -4.09 9.89 -18.19
CA PHE A 184 -5.46 10.33 -17.90
C PHE A 184 -5.39 11.53 -16.96
N SER A 185 -6.10 12.62 -17.27
CA SER A 185 -6.23 13.71 -16.30
C SER A 185 -7.29 13.37 -15.27
N ILE A 186 -7.18 13.97 -14.08
CA ILE A 186 -8.21 13.82 -13.03
C ILE A 186 -9.57 14.25 -13.55
N ASP A 187 -9.64 15.35 -14.31
CA ASP A 187 -10.91 15.85 -14.85
C ASP A 187 -11.51 14.88 -15.88
N GLU A 188 -10.70 14.22 -16.70
CA GLU A 188 -11.18 13.18 -17.63
C GLU A 188 -11.75 11.97 -16.86
N VAL A 189 -11.07 11.53 -15.80
CA VAL A 189 -11.53 10.40 -14.98
C VAL A 189 -12.81 10.75 -14.22
N LEU A 190 -12.89 11.95 -13.64
CA LEU A 190 -14.08 12.38 -12.90
C LEU A 190 -15.30 12.57 -13.82
N ALA A 191 -15.08 12.98 -15.07
CA ALA A 191 -16.15 13.19 -16.06
C ALA A 191 -16.88 11.91 -16.48
N VAL A 192 -16.34 10.70 -16.21
CA VAL A 192 -17.05 9.44 -16.49
C VAL A 192 -18.24 9.22 -15.54
N LYS A 193 -18.30 9.97 -14.44
CA LYS A 193 -19.39 9.95 -13.47
C LYS A 193 -20.11 11.28 -13.45
N LYS A 194 -21.34 11.27 -12.94
CA LYS A 194 -22.05 12.50 -12.63
C LYS A 194 -21.24 13.32 -11.61
N PRO A 195 -21.14 14.65 -11.75
CA PRO A 195 -20.45 15.49 -10.77
C PRO A 195 -20.92 15.20 -9.33
N GLY A 196 -19.96 15.14 -8.40
CA GLY A 196 -20.22 14.82 -6.99
C GLY A 196 -20.41 13.34 -6.66
N THR A 197 -20.33 12.42 -7.64
CA THR A 197 -20.41 10.97 -7.38
C THR A 197 -19.16 10.45 -6.65
N ILE A 198 -17.97 10.89 -7.07
CA ILE A 198 -16.69 10.51 -6.47
C ILE A 198 -16.40 11.47 -5.31
N ARG A 199 -16.28 10.95 -4.09
CA ARG A 199 -16.17 11.77 -2.87
C ARG A 199 -15.08 11.30 -1.93
N ILE A 200 -14.88 9.99 -1.84
CA ILE A 200 -13.85 9.38 -1.01
C ILE A 200 -13.10 8.27 -1.75
N GLY A 201 -11.81 8.16 -1.49
CA GLY A 201 -11.00 7.16 -2.17
C GLY A 201 -9.69 6.84 -1.48
N LEU A 202 -8.95 5.96 -2.14
CA LEU A 202 -7.65 5.46 -1.71
C LEU A 202 -6.64 5.65 -2.84
N ASP A 203 -5.44 6.09 -2.50
CA ASP A 203 -4.29 6.17 -3.38
C ASP A 203 -3.20 5.21 -2.90
N ILE A 204 -3.04 4.10 -3.61
CA ILE A 204 -2.07 3.05 -3.28
C ILE A 204 -0.71 3.45 -3.81
N GLY A 205 0.25 3.67 -2.91
CA GLY A 205 1.60 4.04 -3.31
C GLY A 205 1.70 5.48 -3.83
N GLY A 206 0.97 6.41 -3.23
CA GLY A 206 0.80 7.78 -3.74
C GLY A 206 2.04 8.68 -3.70
N GLY A 207 3.24 8.14 -3.38
CA GLY A 207 4.49 8.90 -3.27
C GLY A 207 4.37 10.02 -2.23
N VAL A 208 4.38 11.27 -2.69
CA VAL A 208 4.21 12.47 -1.85
C VAL A 208 2.76 12.95 -1.75
N ALA A 209 1.78 12.14 -2.17
CA ALA A 209 0.33 12.42 -2.14
C ALA A 209 -0.15 13.55 -3.07
N THR A 210 0.53 13.80 -4.19
CA THR A 210 0.10 14.81 -5.17
C THR A 210 -1.28 14.47 -5.77
N PHE A 211 -1.57 13.21 -6.07
CA PHE A 211 -2.90 12.79 -6.53
C PHE A 211 -3.97 13.16 -5.49
N ALA A 212 -3.76 12.80 -4.22
CA ALA A 212 -4.68 13.13 -3.14
C ALA A 212 -4.92 14.65 -2.99
N ILE A 213 -3.88 15.48 -3.12
CA ILE A 213 -4.00 16.94 -3.08
C ILE A 213 -4.86 17.45 -4.24
N ARG A 214 -4.62 16.97 -5.47
CA ARG A 214 -5.43 17.36 -6.65
C ARG A 214 -6.90 16.97 -6.53
N MET A 215 -7.16 15.82 -5.94
CA MET A 215 -8.52 15.36 -5.64
C MET A 215 -9.14 16.22 -4.54
N ARG A 216 -8.38 16.62 -3.52
CA ARG A 216 -8.83 17.51 -2.45
C ARG A 216 -9.16 18.92 -2.93
N GLU A 217 -8.41 19.46 -3.90
CA GLU A 217 -8.76 20.72 -4.60
C GLU A 217 -10.16 20.67 -5.26
N ARG A 218 -10.68 19.45 -5.49
CA ARG A 218 -12.03 19.18 -6.01
C ARG A 218 -13.00 18.68 -4.93
N ASN A 219 -12.67 18.89 -3.66
CA ASN A 219 -13.44 18.43 -2.48
C ASN A 219 -13.58 16.90 -2.37
N ILE A 220 -12.61 16.14 -2.87
CA ILE A 220 -12.58 14.67 -2.77
C ILE A 220 -11.53 14.28 -1.73
N THR A 221 -11.92 13.47 -0.74
CA THR A 221 -11.01 13.01 0.31
C THR A 221 -10.32 11.73 -0.12
N ILE A 222 -9.00 11.77 -0.24
CA ILE A 222 -8.18 10.60 -0.56
C ILE A 222 -7.30 10.27 0.65
N VAL A 223 -7.33 9.01 1.05
CA VAL A 223 -6.35 8.43 1.97
C VAL A 223 -5.22 7.84 1.12
N THR A 224 -3.96 8.03 1.52
CA THR A 224 -2.81 7.57 0.73
C THR A 224 -2.02 6.53 1.48
N THR A 225 -1.72 5.38 0.86
CA THR A 225 -0.77 4.41 1.41
C THR A 225 0.62 4.69 0.86
N SER A 226 1.65 4.54 1.70
CA SER A 226 3.03 4.69 1.27
C SER A 226 3.98 3.99 2.21
N MET A 227 5.11 3.49 1.69
CA MET A 227 6.23 3.00 2.50
C MET A 227 7.35 4.04 2.49
N ASN A 228 8.12 4.16 3.59
CA ASN A 228 9.23 5.11 3.72
C ASN A 228 10.51 4.56 3.07
N LEU A 229 10.45 4.18 1.78
CA LEU A 229 11.58 3.62 1.03
C LEU A 229 12.62 4.71 0.69
N ASN A 230 13.63 4.85 1.57
CA ASN A 230 14.69 5.88 1.46
C ASN A 230 14.14 7.32 1.31
N GLY A 231 12.98 7.59 1.90
CA GLY A 231 12.36 8.90 1.95
C GLY A 231 11.26 8.95 3.03
N PRO A 232 11.05 10.10 3.68
CA PRO A 232 10.06 10.26 4.75
C PRO A 232 8.66 10.52 4.17
N PHE A 233 8.18 9.65 3.29
CA PHE A 233 6.93 9.85 2.55
C PHE A 233 5.74 10.06 3.48
N ASN A 234 5.56 9.24 4.51
CA ASN A 234 4.41 9.34 5.41
C ASN A 234 4.38 10.67 6.17
N ASN A 235 5.53 11.17 6.66
CA ASN A 235 5.64 12.48 7.30
C ASN A 235 5.34 13.62 6.30
N PHE A 236 5.83 13.50 5.06
CA PHE A 236 5.58 14.50 4.03
C PHE A 236 4.10 14.55 3.61
N ILE A 237 3.47 13.39 3.40
CA ILE A 237 2.04 13.25 3.13
C ILE A 237 1.21 13.92 4.25
N ALA A 238 1.51 13.60 5.51
CA ALA A 238 0.85 14.20 6.66
C ALA A 238 1.04 15.72 6.72
N SER A 239 2.24 16.22 6.43
CA SER A 239 2.55 17.65 6.43
C SER A 239 1.81 18.43 5.35
N ARG A 240 1.38 17.77 4.27
CA ARG A 240 0.48 18.33 3.24
C ARG A 240 -1.00 18.26 3.61
N GLY A 241 -1.31 17.80 4.83
CA GLY A 241 -2.67 17.65 5.35
C GLY A 241 -3.42 16.43 4.80
N VAL A 242 -2.74 15.47 4.17
CA VAL A 242 -3.33 14.21 3.66
C VAL A 242 -3.17 13.12 4.71
N ILE A 243 -4.09 12.16 4.78
CA ILE A 243 -4.02 11.04 5.72
C ILE A 243 -3.10 9.95 5.13
N PRO A 244 -1.90 9.70 5.72
CA PRO A 244 -1.08 8.57 5.34
C PRO A 244 -1.50 7.27 6.03
N LEU A 245 -1.43 6.15 5.33
CA LEU A 245 -1.50 4.81 5.88
C LEU A 245 -0.18 4.08 5.64
N TYR A 246 0.52 3.77 6.72
CA TYR A 246 1.76 3.01 6.68
C TYR A 246 1.47 1.51 6.64
N ILE A 247 1.14 1.00 5.46
CA ILE A 247 0.81 -0.41 5.21
C ILE A 247 1.51 -0.89 3.94
N SER A 248 1.97 -2.14 3.92
CA SER A 248 2.52 -2.76 2.72
C SER A 248 1.41 -3.34 1.82
N ILE A 249 1.77 -3.74 0.61
CA ILE A 249 0.86 -4.41 -0.34
C ILE A 249 0.38 -5.79 0.12
N SER A 250 1.04 -6.41 1.12
CA SER A 250 0.62 -7.71 1.65
C SER A 250 -0.51 -7.59 2.67
N GLN A 251 -0.71 -6.40 3.24
CA GLN A 251 -1.78 -6.17 4.20
C GLN A 251 -3.11 -5.99 3.47
N ARG A 252 -4.15 -6.65 3.99
CA ARG A 252 -5.53 -6.37 3.57
C ARG A 252 -5.86 -4.90 3.84
N LEU A 253 -6.46 -4.24 2.86
CA LEU A 253 -6.87 -2.85 2.93
C LEU A 253 -7.82 -2.62 4.12
N PRO A 254 -7.50 -1.69 5.04
CA PRO A 254 -8.25 -1.49 6.30
C PRO A 254 -9.54 -0.68 6.10
N PHE A 255 -10.23 -0.90 4.98
CA PHE A 255 -11.51 -0.29 4.67
C PHE A 255 -12.59 -1.37 4.67
N PHE A 256 -13.80 -0.99 5.09
CA PHE A 256 -14.95 -1.87 5.03
C PHE A 256 -15.39 -2.09 3.57
N ASP A 257 -16.10 -3.18 3.33
CA ASP A 257 -16.55 -3.58 2.00
C ASP A 257 -17.47 -2.52 1.39
N ASN A 258 -17.31 -2.25 0.10
CA ASN A 258 -18.16 -1.35 -0.69
C ASN A 258 -18.25 0.10 -0.16
N THR A 259 -17.16 0.64 0.38
CA THR A 259 -17.18 1.99 0.98
C THR A 259 -16.50 3.07 0.15
N LEU A 260 -15.58 2.74 -0.76
CA LEU A 260 -14.82 3.75 -1.52
C LEU A 260 -15.43 4.02 -2.91
N ASP A 261 -15.31 5.26 -3.38
CA ASP A 261 -15.75 5.68 -4.72
C ASP A 261 -14.67 5.46 -5.79
N ILE A 262 -13.40 5.65 -5.40
CA ILE A 262 -12.26 5.52 -6.29
C ILE A 262 -11.07 4.90 -5.56
N VAL A 263 -10.37 4.00 -6.23
CA VAL A 263 -9.04 3.55 -5.85
C VAL A 263 -8.10 3.90 -7.00
N HIS A 264 -7.01 4.56 -6.69
CA HIS A 264 -5.94 4.91 -7.61
C HIS A 264 -4.68 4.15 -7.22
N SER A 265 -3.87 3.73 -8.19
CA SER A 265 -2.54 3.18 -7.97
C SER A 265 -1.64 3.58 -9.13
N MET A 266 -0.45 4.07 -8.83
CA MET A 266 0.58 4.39 -9.82
C MET A 266 1.94 3.83 -9.41
N HIS A 267 2.65 3.22 -10.36
CA HIS A 267 4.02 2.68 -10.23
C HIS A 267 4.25 1.54 -9.22
N VAL A 268 3.51 1.48 -8.11
CA VAL A 268 3.70 0.44 -7.08
C VAL A 268 3.19 -0.93 -7.55
N MET A 269 2.05 -0.97 -8.22
CA MET A 269 1.54 -2.21 -8.83
C MET A 269 2.24 -2.45 -10.18
N SER A 270 3.09 -3.47 -10.24
CA SER A 270 3.81 -3.89 -11.45
C SER A 270 4.31 -5.34 -11.33
N ASN A 271 5.09 -5.80 -12.31
CA ASN A 271 5.47 -7.21 -12.45
C ASN A 271 6.40 -7.78 -11.36
N TRP A 272 6.87 -6.99 -10.39
CA TRP A 272 7.60 -7.50 -9.24
C TRP A 272 6.70 -8.22 -8.22
N ILE A 273 5.38 -7.95 -8.24
CA ILE A 273 4.41 -8.59 -7.35
C ILE A 273 4.10 -10.00 -7.88
N PRO A 274 4.22 -11.06 -7.05
CA PRO A 274 3.81 -12.41 -7.44
C PRO A 274 2.35 -12.43 -7.91
N THR A 275 2.06 -13.09 -9.03
CA THR A 275 0.74 -13.06 -9.69
C THR A 275 -0.41 -13.43 -8.76
N THR A 276 -0.25 -14.45 -7.91
CA THR A 276 -1.29 -14.84 -6.94
C THR A 276 -1.56 -13.75 -5.91
N LEU A 277 -0.51 -13.08 -5.41
CA LEU A 277 -0.65 -11.97 -4.47
C LEU A 277 -1.30 -10.76 -5.14
N LEU A 278 -0.90 -10.44 -6.37
CA LEU A 278 -1.53 -9.40 -7.17
C LEU A 278 -3.03 -9.68 -7.36
N HIS A 279 -3.41 -10.94 -7.59
CA HIS A 279 -4.81 -11.33 -7.70
C HIS A 279 -5.60 -11.03 -6.42
N PHE A 280 -5.06 -11.41 -5.26
CA PHE A 280 -5.66 -11.09 -3.97
C PHE A 280 -5.80 -9.58 -3.77
N LEU A 281 -4.77 -8.80 -4.11
CA LEU A 281 -4.81 -7.34 -4.04
C LEU A 281 -5.91 -6.76 -4.95
N LEU A 282 -6.06 -7.25 -6.18
CA LEU A 282 -7.11 -6.79 -7.09
C LEU A 282 -8.52 -7.12 -6.56
N PHE A 283 -8.72 -8.31 -5.98
CA PHE A 283 -9.97 -8.64 -5.29
C PHE A 283 -10.22 -7.78 -4.06
N ASP A 284 -9.17 -7.40 -3.33
CA ASP A 284 -9.29 -6.51 -2.18
C ASP A 284 -9.65 -5.07 -2.60
N ILE A 285 -9.10 -4.59 -3.72
CA ILE A 285 -9.52 -3.34 -4.37
C ILE A 285 -10.99 -3.44 -4.81
N TYR A 286 -11.38 -4.53 -5.47
CA TYR A 286 -12.76 -4.78 -5.86
C TYR A 286 -13.70 -4.80 -4.65
N ARG A 287 -13.27 -5.38 -3.53
CA ARG A 287 -14.03 -5.45 -2.27
C ARG A 287 -14.28 -4.07 -1.68
N VAL A 288 -13.27 -3.21 -1.58
CA VAL A 288 -13.41 -1.87 -0.94
C VAL A 288 -14.18 -0.88 -1.82
N LEU A 289 -14.13 -1.05 -3.15
CA LEU A 289 -14.93 -0.25 -4.07
C LEU A 289 -16.42 -0.60 -3.96
N ARG A 290 -17.25 0.44 -3.87
CA ARG A 290 -18.71 0.27 -3.95
C ARG A 290 -19.15 -0.06 -5.38
N PRO A 291 -20.36 -0.62 -5.60
CA PRO A 291 -20.91 -0.78 -6.94
C PRO A 291 -20.88 0.55 -7.72
N GLY A 292 -20.35 0.52 -8.94
CA GLY A 292 -20.10 1.71 -9.77
C GLY A 292 -18.84 2.51 -9.42
N GLY A 293 -18.09 2.11 -8.39
CA GLY A 293 -16.80 2.71 -8.03
C GLY A 293 -15.72 2.45 -9.07
N LEU A 294 -14.73 3.34 -9.11
CA LEU A 294 -13.68 3.34 -10.12
C LEU A 294 -12.35 2.79 -9.57
N PHE A 295 -11.73 1.87 -10.29
CA PHE A 295 -10.33 1.54 -10.12
C PHE A 295 -9.53 2.19 -11.26
N TRP A 296 -8.67 3.13 -10.91
CA TRP A 296 -7.72 3.75 -11.83
C TRP A 296 -6.34 3.14 -11.62
N LEU A 297 -5.95 2.27 -12.56
CA LEU A 297 -4.62 1.68 -12.65
C LEU A 297 -3.77 2.54 -13.58
N ASP A 298 -2.87 3.34 -13.02
CA ASP A 298 -2.08 4.33 -13.76
C ASP A 298 -0.66 3.80 -14.02
N HIS A 299 -0.28 3.66 -15.29
CA HIS A 299 1.05 3.23 -15.71
C HIS A 299 1.55 1.94 -15.02
N PHE A 300 0.71 0.91 -14.93
CA PHE A 300 1.15 -0.45 -14.58
C PHE A 300 2.16 -0.92 -15.63
N PHE A 301 3.29 -1.49 -15.23
CA PHE A 301 4.28 -1.98 -16.18
C PHE A 301 4.64 -3.44 -16.00
N CYS A 302 4.95 -4.08 -17.13
CA CYS A 302 5.36 -5.46 -17.23
C CYS A 302 6.14 -5.69 -18.53
N ALA A 303 6.74 -6.88 -18.69
CA ALA A 303 7.29 -7.29 -19.98
C ALA A 303 6.15 -7.48 -20.99
N GLY A 304 6.41 -7.18 -22.27
CA GLY A 304 5.36 -7.14 -23.29
C GLY A 304 4.64 -8.47 -23.53
N ASP A 305 5.35 -9.58 -23.44
CA ASP A 305 4.79 -10.94 -23.52
C ASP A 305 3.87 -11.25 -22.33
N GLN A 306 4.22 -10.76 -21.14
CA GLN A 306 3.43 -10.97 -19.92
C GLN A 306 2.11 -10.19 -19.91
N LEU A 307 2.05 -9.04 -20.60
CA LEU A 307 0.84 -8.21 -20.58
C LEU A 307 -0.37 -8.98 -21.08
N GLU A 308 -0.26 -9.63 -22.25
CA GLU A 308 -1.35 -10.37 -22.87
C GLU A 308 -1.54 -11.76 -22.26
N GLN A 309 -0.45 -12.43 -21.87
CA GLN A 309 -0.50 -13.82 -21.41
C GLN A 309 -0.84 -13.95 -19.92
N VAL A 310 -0.56 -12.92 -19.12
CA VAL A 310 -0.67 -13.00 -17.65
C VAL A 310 -1.55 -11.87 -17.12
N TYR A 311 -1.17 -10.61 -17.33
CA TYR A 311 -1.75 -9.51 -16.57
C TYR A 311 -3.13 -9.07 -17.08
N ALA A 312 -3.37 -9.03 -18.39
CA ALA A 312 -4.69 -8.72 -18.92
C ALA A 312 -5.74 -9.79 -18.52
N PRO A 313 -5.48 -11.11 -18.67
CA PRO A 313 -6.39 -12.14 -18.17
C PRO A 313 -6.62 -12.07 -16.65
N LEU A 314 -5.58 -11.77 -15.88
CA LEU A 314 -5.66 -11.64 -14.42
C LEU A 314 -6.56 -10.46 -13.99
N ILE A 315 -6.44 -9.32 -14.66
CA ILE A 315 -7.28 -8.14 -14.38
C ILE A 315 -8.73 -8.43 -14.79
N ASP A 316 -8.91 -9.10 -15.93
CA ASP A 316 -10.23 -9.47 -16.46
C ASP A 316 -10.97 -10.46 -15.56
N SER A 317 -10.26 -11.41 -14.94
CA SER A 317 -10.87 -12.42 -14.08
C SER A 317 -11.50 -11.86 -12.80
N VAL A 318 -11.20 -10.61 -12.42
CA VAL A 318 -11.76 -9.96 -11.22
C VAL A 318 -13.19 -9.48 -11.45
N GLY A 319 -13.59 -9.24 -12.71
CA GLY A 319 -14.97 -8.86 -13.06
C GLY A 319 -15.25 -7.35 -13.10
N PHE A 320 -14.24 -6.51 -13.29
CA PHE A 320 -14.45 -5.09 -13.59
C PHE A 320 -14.94 -4.86 -15.03
N ASN A 321 -15.77 -3.84 -15.22
CA ASN A 321 -16.06 -3.30 -16.55
C ASN A 321 -14.91 -2.39 -17.01
N LYS A 322 -14.42 -2.59 -18.24
CA LYS A 322 -13.41 -1.71 -18.84
C LYS A 322 -14.04 -0.41 -19.33
N VAL A 323 -13.76 0.71 -18.67
CA VAL A 323 -14.17 2.05 -19.13
C VAL A 323 -13.14 2.60 -20.12
N LYS A 324 -11.85 2.45 -19.80
CA LYS A 324 -10.75 2.85 -20.66
C LYS A 324 -9.57 1.90 -20.47
N TRP A 325 -8.91 1.52 -21.56
CA TRP A 325 -7.77 0.60 -21.55
C TRP A 325 -6.78 1.02 -22.62
N ILE A 326 -5.62 1.54 -22.22
CA ILE A 326 -4.59 2.02 -23.13
C ILE A 326 -3.27 1.35 -22.80
N VAL A 327 -2.66 0.77 -23.83
CA VAL A 327 -1.35 0.13 -23.76
C VAL A 327 -0.36 0.92 -24.60
N GLY A 328 0.86 1.08 -24.11
CA GLY A 328 1.94 1.76 -24.82
C GLY A 328 3.31 1.25 -24.40
N ARG A 329 4.33 1.51 -25.22
CA ARG A 329 5.70 1.08 -24.89
C ARG A 329 6.28 1.94 -23.77
N LYS A 330 6.97 1.31 -22.84
CA LYS A 330 7.77 1.95 -21.79
C LYS A 330 9.20 2.12 -22.33
N LEU A 331 9.64 3.37 -22.53
CA LEU A 331 10.89 3.70 -23.24
C LEU A 331 11.95 4.38 -22.35
N ASP A 332 11.60 4.70 -21.11
CA ASP A 332 12.45 5.38 -20.11
C ASP A 332 13.72 4.59 -19.75
N ARG A 333 13.71 3.26 -19.90
CA ARG A 333 14.85 2.37 -19.64
C ARG A 333 15.46 1.77 -20.90
N GLY A 334 15.05 2.22 -22.08
CA GLY A 334 15.50 1.70 -23.36
C GLY A 334 14.49 0.71 -23.99
N PRO A 335 14.31 0.76 -25.33
CA PRO A 335 13.35 -0.09 -26.04
C PRO A 335 13.68 -1.59 -26.00
N GLU A 336 14.94 -1.95 -25.73
CA GLU A 336 15.45 -3.31 -25.69
C GLU A 336 14.85 -4.17 -24.57
N LEU A 337 14.34 -3.54 -23.50
CA LEU A 337 13.71 -4.27 -22.39
C LEU A 337 12.30 -4.77 -22.73
N ASN A 338 11.73 -4.32 -23.86
CA ASN A 338 10.37 -4.66 -24.30
C ASN A 338 9.31 -4.50 -23.19
N GLU A 339 9.46 -3.46 -22.37
CA GLU A 339 8.51 -3.15 -21.31
C GLU A 339 7.29 -2.40 -21.88
N MET A 340 6.12 -2.69 -21.34
CA MET A 340 4.85 -2.06 -21.72
C MET A 340 4.23 -1.39 -20.51
N TYR A 341 3.63 -0.22 -20.73
CA TYR A 341 2.72 0.41 -19.80
C TYR A 341 1.27 0.08 -20.16
N LEU A 342 0.47 -0.17 -19.12
CA LEU A 342 -0.98 -0.23 -19.14
C LEU A 342 -1.53 0.88 -18.24
N SER A 343 -2.32 1.77 -18.82
CA SER A 343 -3.18 2.69 -18.08
C SER A 343 -4.64 2.30 -18.32
N ALA A 344 -5.34 1.98 -17.24
CA ALA A 344 -6.71 1.49 -17.29
C ALA A 344 -7.61 2.23 -16.28
N LEU A 345 -8.81 2.54 -16.74
CA LEU A 345 -9.92 2.96 -15.89
C LEU A 345 -10.97 1.85 -15.93
N LEU A 346 -11.19 1.27 -14.77
CA LEU A 346 -12.03 0.10 -14.56
C LEU A 346 -13.18 0.49 -13.62
N GLU A 347 -14.37 -0.05 -13.85
CA GLU A 347 -15.55 0.21 -13.03
C GLU A 347 -16.07 -1.08 -12.43
N LYS A 348 -16.29 -1.09 -11.12
CA LYS A 348 -17.02 -2.18 -10.47
C LYS A 348 -18.47 -2.18 -11.00
N PRO A 349 -19.01 -3.30 -11.49
CA PRO A 349 -20.38 -3.34 -12.01
C PRO A 349 -21.40 -2.74 -11.03
N LEU A 350 -22.35 -1.95 -11.54
CA LEU A 350 -23.39 -1.33 -10.71
C LEU A 350 -24.43 -2.36 -10.22
N LYS A 351 -24.61 -3.44 -10.99
CA LYS A 351 -25.51 -4.56 -10.71
C LYS A 351 -24.71 -5.85 -10.83
N ASN A 352 -25.12 -6.89 -10.10
CA ASN A 352 -24.48 -8.21 -10.13
C ASN A 352 -22.99 -8.16 -9.79
N SER A 353 -22.63 -7.35 -8.81
CA SER A 353 -21.24 -7.13 -8.38
C SER A 353 -20.79 -8.08 -7.25
N TRP A 354 -21.47 -9.20 -7.08
CA TRP A 354 -21.30 -10.17 -5.99
C TRP A 354 -20.46 -11.37 -6.40
#